data_AF-A0A8S9H319-F1
#
_entry.id   AF-A0A8S9H319-F1
#
_cell.length_a   1.000
_cell.length_b   1.000
_cell.length_c   1.000
_cell.angle_alpha   90.00
_cell.angle_beta   90.00
_cell.angle_gamma   90.00
#
_symmetry.space_group_name_H-M   'P 1'
#
loop_
_entity.id
_entity.type
_entity.pdbx_description
1 polymer ?
#
loop_
_entity_poly.entity_id
_entity_poly.type
_entity_poly.pdbx_seq_one_letter_code
_entity_poly.pdbx_strand_id
1 'polypeptide(L)'
;MGSRMGGRVVHFANLPIKLLMPTKLTNIHEFALKTIPSATKIEIKRVLESLYGFEIEKVNTLNMDGKKKKRGGLLIAKADYKKAYVTLKHPLSISSDLFPVKFIEEDRKSKVKGSSFVEEEGDKKSHWLDQKEKREIGGYGGGKARRDGGGGGRVNSPARGEAEAGAKFPWSNMRFGGK
;
A
#
# COMPACT_ATOMS: atom_id res chain seq x y z
N MET A 1 51.17 -18.62 -0.20
CA MET A 1 51.26 -17.17 0.09
C MET A 1 50.36 -16.44 -0.90
N GLY A 2 49.12 -16.16 -0.50
CA GLY A 2 48.07 -15.62 -1.39
C GLY A 2 48.25 -14.13 -1.68
N SER A 3 48.09 -13.78 -2.95
CA SER A 3 48.30 -12.49 -3.60
C SER A 3 47.93 -11.25 -2.79
N ARG A 4 48.94 -10.43 -2.48
CA ARG A 4 48.82 -9.00 -2.17
C ARG A 4 48.75 -8.17 -3.47
N MET A 5 47.73 -8.41 -4.29
CA MET A 5 47.39 -7.55 -5.44
C MET A 5 46.08 -6.80 -5.13
N GLY A 6 46.19 -5.79 -4.27
CA GLY A 6 45.45 -4.52 -4.27
C GLY A 6 43.92 -4.45 -4.20
N GLY A 7 43.17 -5.55 -4.25
CA GLY A 7 41.69 -5.51 -4.35
C GLY A 7 40.96 -6.48 -3.43
N ARG A 8 39.73 -6.12 -3.05
CA ARG A 8 38.81 -7.03 -2.35
C ARG A 8 38.36 -8.12 -3.34
N VAL A 9 38.91 -9.32 -3.20
CA VAL A 9 38.50 -10.51 -3.96
C VAL A 9 37.35 -11.20 -3.22
N VAL A 10 36.25 -11.49 -3.93
CA VAL A 10 35.08 -12.19 -3.40
C VAL A 10 34.95 -13.50 -4.17
N HIS A 11 35.19 -14.64 -3.51
CA HIS A 11 35.07 -15.96 -4.13
C HIS A 11 33.62 -16.43 -4.22
N PHE A 12 32.83 -16.19 -3.17
CA PHE A 12 31.42 -16.57 -3.10
C PHE A 12 30.56 -15.35 -2.78
N ALA A 13 29.70 -14.96 -3.71
CA ALA A 13 28.78 -13.85 -3.53
C ALA A 13 27.51 -14.32 -2.80
N ASN A 14 27.40 -14.00 -1.51
CA ASN A 14 26.18 -14.26 -0.72
C ASN A 14 25.28 -13.02 -0.67
N LEU A 15 24.76 -12.61 -1.83
CA LEU A 15 23.85 -11.48 -1.94
C LEU A 15 22.43 -11.99 -2.29
N PRO A 16 21.45 -11.91 -1.37
CA PRO A 16 20.10 -12.36 -1.69
C PRO A 16 19.42 -11.35 -2.63
N ILE A 17 19.13 -11.80 -3.85
CA ILE A 17 18.46 -11.01 -4.88
C ILE A 17 17.08 -11.62 -5.13
N LYS A 18 16.04 -10.78 -5.04
CA LYS A 18 14.66 -11.14 -5.39
C LYS A 18 14.16 -10.25 -6.50
N LEU A 19 13.70 -10.82 -7.59
CA LEU A 19 13.11 -10.06 -8.68
C LEU A 19 11.71 -9.57 -8.27
N LEU A 20 11.45 -8.29 -8.52
CA LEU A 20 10.10 -7.74 -8.43
C LEU A 20 9.47 -7.83 -9.81
N MET A 21 8.21 -8.26 -9.85
CA MET A 21 7.49 -8.48 -11.11
C MET A 21 7.50 -7.21 -11.97
N PRO A 22 7.96 -7.29 -13.24
CA PRO A 22 7.95 -6.15 -14.13
C PRO A 22 6.51 -5.77 -14.54
N THR A 23 6.35 -4.55 -15.05
CA THR A 23 5.06 -4.05 -15.54
C THR A 23 4.69 -4.63 -16.90
N LYS A 24 5.70 -4.87 -17.74
CA LYS A 24 5.59 -5.48 -19.08
C LYS A 24 6.43 -6.75 -19.12
N LEU A 25 6.00 -7.73 -19.92
CA LEU A 25 6.74 -8.99 -20.11
C LEU A 25 7.63 -8.97 -21.37
N THR A 26 7.22 -8.22 -22.38
CA THR A 26 7.96 -8.05 -23.64
C THR A 26 8.77 -6.76 -23.60
N ASN A 27 9.96 -6.78 -24.20
CA ASN A 27 10.86 -5.62 -24.33
C ASN A 27 11.16 -4.89 -23.00
N ILE A 28 11.68 -5.63 -22.03
CA ILE A 28 12.05 -5.13 -20.71
C ILE A 28 13.42 -4.46 -20.81
N HIS A 29 13.45 -3.13 -20.75
CA HIS A 29 14.69 -2.35 -20.64
C HIS A 29 15.13 -2.15 -19.20
N GLU A 30 14.18 -2.07 -18.28
CA GLU A 30 14.44 -1.91 -16.86
C GLU A 30 13.64 -2.90 -16.03
N PHE A 31 14.28 -3.44 -15.00
CA PHE A 31 13.60 -4.28 -14.02
C PHE A 31 14.02 -3.90 -12.60
N ALA A 32 13.14 -4.23 -11.66
CA ALA A 32 13.34 -3.91 -10.26
C ALA A 32 13.71 -5.16 -9.46
N LEU A 33 14.66 -4.99 -8.55
CA LEU A 33 15.14 -6.00 -7.63
C LEU A 33 14.91 -5.54 -6.19
N LYS A 34 14.68 -6.52 -5.32
CA LYS A 34 14.69 -6.37 -3.87
C LYS A 34 15.89 -7.12 -3.31
N THR A 35 16.74 -6.39 -2.58
CA THR A 35 17.99 -6.87 -1.98
C THR A 35 18.14 -6.36 -0.55
N ILE A 36 19.24 -6.73 0.12
CA ILE A 36 19.57 -6.24 1.47
C ILE A 36 20.00 -4.76 1.46
N PRO A 37 19.73 -4.00 2.55
CA PRO A 37 20.08 -2.58 2.63
C PRO A 37 21.59 -2.29 2.57
N SER A 38 22.44 -3.26 2.87
CA SER A 38 23.90 -3.11 2.79
C SER A 38 24.48 -3.17 1.37
N ALA A 39 23.73 -3.68 0.38
CA ALA A 39 24.23 -3.94 -0.97
C ALA A 39 24.58 -2.65 -1.73
N THR A 40 25.78 -2.54 -2.30
CA THR A 40 26.17 -1.37 -3.11
C THR A 40 25.78 -1.53 -4.58
N LYS A 41 25.68 -0.41 -5.32
CA LYS A 41 25.39 -0.42 -6.76
C LYS A 41 26.40 -1.26 -7.56
N ILE A 42 27.69 -1.16 -7.17
CA ILE A 42 28.80 -1.84 -7.83
C ILE A 42 28.73 -3.35 -7.59
N GLU A 43 28.43 -3.77 -6.35
CA GLU A 43 28.24 -5.19 -6.02
C GLU A 43 27.06 -5.80 -6.79
N ILE A 44 25.91 -5.12 -6.81
CA ILE A 44 24.73 -5.59 -7.55
C ILE A 44 25.05 -5.76 -9.04
N LYS A 45 25.71 -4.76 -9.65
CA LYS A 45 26.10 -4.81 -11.06
C LYS A 45 27.03 -6.00 -11.35
N ARG A 46 28.12 -6.13 -10.59
CA ARG A 46 29.11 -7.21 -10.77
C ARG A 46 28.51 -8.60 -10.57
N VAL A 47 27.64 -8.77 -9.57
CA VAL A 47 26.99 -10.06 -9.30
C VAL A 47 26.05 -10.45 -10.44
N LEU A 48 25.26 -9.51 -10.96
CA LEU A 48 24.35 -9.78 -12.07
C LEU A 48 25.08 -10.07 -13.38
N GLU A 49 26.17 -9.34 -13.66
CA GLU A 49 27.03 -9.58 -14.81
C GLU A 49 27.74 -10.94 -14.70
N SER A 50 28.35 -11.24 -13.55
CA SER A 50 29.21 -12.43 -13.40
C SER A 50 28.43 -13.73 -13.20
N LEU A 51 27.33 -13.72 -12.43
CA LEU A 51 26.57 -14.94 -12.13
C LEU A 51 25.50 -15.25 -13.18
N TYR A 52 24.85 -14.21 -13.73
CA TYR A 52 23.71 -14.38 -14.64
C TYR A 52 24.02 -13.96 -16.08
N GLY A 53 25.16 -13.33 -16.34
CA GLY A 53 25.56 -12.93 -17.69
C GLY A 53 24.77 -11.75 -18.26
N PHE A 54 24.13 -10.93 -17.42
CA PHE A 54 23.37 -9.77 -17.91
C PHE A 54 24.29 -8.63 -18.35
N GLU A 55 23.94 -7.97 -19.45
CA GLU A 55 24.59 -6.74 -19.87
C GLU A 55 23.89 -5.51 -19.28
N ILE A 56 24.51 -4.93 -18.25
CA ILE A 56 23.92 -3.82 -17.49
C ILE A 56 24.55 -2.50 -17.89
N GLU A 57 23.70 -1.54 -18.24
CA GLU A 57 24.10 -0.16 -18.46
C GLU A 57 24.30 0.53 -17.10
N LYS A 58 23.22 0.65 -16.32
CA LYS A 58 23.18 1.44 -15.09
C LYS A 58 22.38 0.74 -13.99
N VAL A 59 22.76 1.00 -12.73
CA VAL A 59 22.02 0.57 -11.54
C VAL A 59 21.69 1.77 -10.67
N ASN A 60 20.41 1.94 -10.39
CA ASN A 60 19.88 2.94 -9.46
C ASN A 60 19.32 2.23 -8.24
N THR A 61 19.60 2.75 -7.04
CA THR A 61 19.18 2.10 -5.79
C THR A 61 18.43 3.08 -4.90
N LEU A 62 17.45 2.57 -4.17
CA LEU A 62 16.67 3.30 -3.18
C LEU A 62 16.57 2.45 -1.91
N ASN A 63 16.77 3.07 -0.75
CA ASN A 63 16.60 2.43 0.55
C ASN A 63 15.12 2.50 0.95
N MET A 64 14.49 1.33 1.15
CA MET A 64 13.09 1.22 1.53
C MET A 64 12.97 0.71 2.96
N ASP A 65 12.32 1.50 3.80
CA ASP A 65 11.96 1.08 5.15
C ASP A 65 10.83 0.04 5.12
N GLY A 66 10.93 -0.93 6.01
CA GLY A 66 9.90 -1.93 6.23
C GLY A 66 8.64 -1.31 6.83
N LYS A 67 7.48 -1.85 6.43
CA LYS A 67 6.20 -1.41 6.98
C LYS A 67 6.14 -1.69 8.48
N LYS A 68 6.10 -0.63 9.27
CA LYS A 68 5.86 -0.65 10.72
C LYS A 68 4.37 -0.92 10.98
N LYS A 69 4.07 -1.80 11.93
CA LYS A 69 2.72 -2.16 12.36
C LYS A 69 2.68 -2.24 13.88
N LYS A 70 1.59 -1.79 14.49
CA LYS A 70 1.35 -1.96 15.91
C LYS A 70 0.34 -3.09 16.12
N ARG A 71 0.63 -4.02 17.04
CA ARG A 71 -0.34 -5.02 17.52
C ARG A 71 -0.44 -4.87 19.04
N GLY A 72 -1.57 -4.39 19.52
CA GLY A 72 -1.73 -4.01 20.94
C GLY A 72 -0.73 -2.91 21.33
N GLY A 73 0.11 -3.18 22.35
CA GLY A 73 1.19 -2.29 22.77
C GLY A 73 2.51 -2.44 21.98
N LEU A 74 2.71 -3.53 21.26
CA LEU A 74 3.99 -3.87 20.62
C LEU A 74 4.10 -3.27 19.20
N LEU A 75 5.23 -2.61 18.91
CA LEU A 75 5.61 -2.15 17.58
C LEU A 75 6.43 -3.24 16.87
N ILE A 76 5.94 -3.72 15.74
CA ILE A 76 6.56 -4.75 14.90
C ILE A 76 6.85 -4.14 13.52
N ALA A 77 8.06 -4.31 13.01
CA ALA A 77 8.42 -3.86 11.67
C ALA A 77 8.75 -5.05 10.76
N LYS A 78 8.43 -4.92 9.47
CA LYS A 78 9.02 -5.81 8.45
C LYS A 78 10.49 -5.44 8.24
N ALA A 79 11.29 -6.38 7.75
CA ALA A 79 12.68 -6.09 7.39
C ALA A 79 12.76 -5.02 6.28
N ASP A 80 13.67 -4.07 6.50
CA ASP A 80 14.06 -3.07 5.51
C ASP A 80 14.72 -3.76 4.31
N TYR A 81 14.68 -3.11 3.16
CA TYR A 81 15.27 -3.64 1.95
C TYR A 81 15.76 -2.53 1.03
N LYS A 82 16.69 -2.88 0.14
CA LYS A 82 17.10 -2.00 -0.95
C LYS A 82 16.35 -2.37 -2.20
N LYS A 83 15.67 -1.39 -2.80
CA LYS A 83 15.09 -1.53 -4.12
C LYS A 83 16.14 -1.08 -5.14
N ALA A 84 16.47 -1.93 -6.11
CA ALA A 84 17.40 -1.60 -7.17
C ALA A 84 16.68 -1.63 -8.51
N TYR A 85 16.75 -0.55 -9.26
CA TYR A 85 16.34 -0.47 -10.65
C TYR A 85 17.58 -0.70 -11.52
N VAL A 86 17.51 -1.71 -12.37
CA VAL A 86 18.61 -2.13 -13.23
C VAL A 86 18.20 -1.87 -14.66
N THR A 87 19.01 -1.09 -15.37
CA THR A 87 18.83 -0.79 -16.79
C THR A 87 19.73 -1.71 -17.60
N LEU A 88 19.12 -2.44 -18.53
CA LEU A 88 19.77 -3.38 -19.44
C LEU A 88 20.18 -2.67 -20.72
N LYS A 89 21.30 -3.09 -21.30
CA LYS A 89 21.70 -2.61 -22.64
C LYS A 89 20.79 -3.18 -23.73
N HIS A 90 20.46 -4.47 -23.61
CA HIS A 90 19.60 -5.17 -24.55
C HIS A 90 18.26 -5.51 -23.89
N PRO A 91 17.13 -5.28 -24.59
CA PRO A 91 15.83 -5.60 -24.04
C PRO A 91 15.67 -7.11 -23.86
N LEU A 92 15.09 -7.52 -22.73
CA LEU A 92 14.75 -8.92 -22.45
C LEU A 92 13.25 -9.16 -22.63
N SER A 93 12.89 -10.36 -23.05
CA SER A 93 11.50 -10.80 -23.08
C SER A 93 11.32 -12.04 -22.21
N ILE A 94 10.31 -12.02 -21.35
CA ILE A 94 9.93 -13.13 -20.48
C ILE A 94 8.77 -13.86 -21.15
N SER A 95 8.86 -15.18 -21.30
CA SER A 95 7.76 -15.97 -21.84
C SER A 95 6.59 -15.99 -20.86
N SER A 96 5.36 -15.87 -21.40
CA SER A 96 4.12 -15.97 -20.64
C SER A 96 4.02 -17.28 -19.87
N ASP A 97 4.65 -18.33 -20.38
CA ASP A 97 4.49 -19.72 -19.95
C ASP A 97 5.25 -20.08 -18.67
N LEU A 98 6.12 -19.18 -18.20
CA LEU A 98 6.83 -19.37 -16.96
C LEU A 98 5.87 -19.30 -15.78
N PHE A 99 5.87 -20.32 -14.94
CA PHE A 99 5.16 -20.29 -13.67
C PHE A 99 5.86 -19.31 -12.71
N PRO A 100 5.16 -18.41 -12.00
CA PRO A 100 3.70 -18.25 -11.87
C PRO A 100 3.11 -17.10 -12.73
N VAL A 101 3.76 -16.70 -13.83
CA VAL A 101 3.39 -15.49 -14.60
C VAL A 101 1.99 -15.58 -15.21
N LYS A 102 1.64 -16.70 -15.88
CA LYS A 102 0.29 -16.92 -16.45
C LYS A 102 -0.83 -16.63 -15.45
N PHE A 103 -0.74 -17.29 -14.30
CA PHE A 103 -1.74 -17.18 -13.23
C PHE A 103 -1.88 -15.74 -12.72
N ILE A 104 -0.75 -15.04 -12.54
CA ILE A 104 -0.76 -13.64 -12.10
C ILE A 104 -1.41 -12.73 -13.15
N GLU A 105 -1.18 -12.96 -14.45
CA GLU A 105 -1.80 -12.15 -15.51
C GLU A 105 -3.30 -12.39 -15.65
N GLU A 106 -3.73 -13.65 -15.55
CA GLU A 106 -5.14 -14.03 -15.57
C GLU A 106 -5.89 -13.41 -14.38
N ASP A 107 -5.32 -13.48 -13.17
CA ASP A 107 -5.87 -12.85 -11.97
C ASP A 107 -5.99 -11.32 -12.10
N ARG A 108 -5.00 -10.67 -12.75
CA ARG A 108 -5.08 -9.23 -13.02
C ARG A 108 -6.18 -8.91 -14.02
N LYS A 109 -6.31 -9.69 -15.11
CA LYS A 109 -7.35 -9.50 -16.13
C LYS A 109 -8.75 -9.71 -15.57
N SER A 110 -8.95 -10.73 -14.74
CA SER A 110 -10.25 -11.00 -14.11
C SER A 110 -10.67 -9.87 -13.16
N LYS A 111 -9.72 -9.33 -12.38
CA LYS A 111 -9.98 -8.20 -11.48
C LYS A 111 -10.33 -6.90 -12.21
N VAL A 112 -9.68 -6.63 -13.35
CA VAL A 112 -10.00 -5.47 -14.19
C VAL A 112 -11.40 -5.60 -14.80
N LYS A 113 -11.78 -6.78 -15.31
CA LYS A 113 -13.13 -7.04 -15.83
C LYS A 113 -14.23 -6.86 -14.78
N GLY A 114 -13.96 -7.18 -13.51
CA GLY A 114 -14.91 -6.94 -12.41
C GLY A 114 -15.08 -5.45 -12.04
N SER A 115 -14.22 -4.56 -12.52
CA SER A 115 -14.29 -3.11 -12.26
C SER A 115 -14.84 -2.28 -13.42
N SER A 116 -15.16 -2.90 -14.56
CA SER A 116 -15.62 -2.21 -15.79
C SER A 116 -17.05 -2.56 -16.19
N PHE A 117 -17.96 -2.82 -15.25
CA PHE A 117 -19.39 -2.96 -15.53
C PHE A 117 -20.23 -2.19 -14.52
N VAL A 118 -20.58 -0.95 -14.90
CA VAL A 118 -21.87 -0.32 -14.60
C VAL A 118 -22.25 0.44 -15.89
N GLU A 119 -22.93 -0.26 -16.81
CA GLU A 119 -23.84 0.45 -17.72
C GLU A 119 -24.98 0.96 -16.84
N GLU A 120 -25.12 2.28 -16.80
CA GLU A 120 -26.15 2.96 -16.03
C GLU A 120 -27.43 3.06 -16.87
N GLU A 121 -28.09 1.93 -17.11
CA GLU A 121 -29.51 1.91 -17.47
C GLU A 121 -30.20 0.74 -16.77
N GLY A 122 -30.95 1.05 -15.71
CA GLY A 122 -31.76 0.08 -14.97
C GLY A 122 -31.79 0.36 -13.46
N ASP A 123 -32.81 1.08 -13.04
CA ASP A 123 -33.38 1.18 -11.68
C ASP A 123 -32.41 1.16 -10.48
N LYS A 124 -32.22 2.36 -9.91
CA LYS A 124 -31.51 2.61 -8.66
C LYS A 124 -31.98 1.62 -7.57
N LYS A 125 -31.13 0.65 -7.23
CA LYS A 125 -31.27 -0.14 -6.00
C LYS A 125 -31.31 0.82 -4.81
N SER A 126 -32.43 0.80 -4.09
CA SER A 126 -32.57 1.54 -2.83
C SER A 126 -31.47 1.12 -1.87
N HIS A 127 -30.75 2.10 -1.36
CA HIS A 127 -29.63 1.87 -0.45
C HIS A 127 -30.20 1.47 0.92
N TRP A 128 -29.48 0.60 1.65
CA TRP A 128 -29.88 0.12 2.99
C TRP A 128 -30.17 1.24 4.02
N LEU A 129 -29.76 2.49 3.73
CA LEU A 129 -30.07 3.66 4.56
C LEU A 129 -31.40 4.37 4.26
N ASP A 130 -32.06 4.11 3.13
CA ASP A 130 -33.34 4.78 2.79
C ASP A 130 -34.55 4.13 3.48
N GLN A 131 -34.34 3.02 4.19
CA GLN A 131 -35.41 2.31 4.89
C GLN A 131 -35.54 2.79 6.33
N LYS A 132 -35.77 4.10 6.52
CA LYS A 132 -36.13 4.61 7.84
C LYS A 132 -36.99 5.85 7.79
N GLU A 133 -38.22 5.71 7.30
CA GLU A 133 -39.32 6.56 7.76
C GLU A 133 -40.67 5.84 7.57
N LYS A 134 -41.55 6.00 8.58
CA LYS A 134 -42.86 5.34 8.79
C LYS A 134 -42.83 3.94 9.40
N ARG A 135 -42.48 3.89 10.69
CA ARG A 135 -43.26 3.07 11.63
C ARG A 135 -43.93 4.01 12.62
N GLU A 136 -45.20 4.27 12.35
CA GLU A 136 -46.09 5.05 13.21
C GLU A 136 -46.37 4.28 14.51
N ILE A 137 -46.12 4.98 15.61
CA ILE A 137 -46.82 5.00 16.90
C ILE A 137 -47.74 3.80 17.21
N GLY A 138 -47.33 3.01 18.20
CA GLY A 138 -48.19 2.09 18.95
C GLY A 138 -47.59 1.87 20.34
N GLY A 139 -48.17 2.51 21.35
CA GLY A 139 -47.63 2.56 22.72
C GLY A 139 -47.99 1.37 23.59
N TYR A 140 -47.09 1.05 24.52
CA TYR A 140 -47.25 0.45 25.87
C TYR A 140 -45.94 0.81 26.57
N GLY A 141 -45.81 1.43 27.75
CA GLY A 141 -46.64 1.36 28.95
C GLY A 141 -45.72 0.91 30.09
N GLY A 142 -45.32 1.84 30.96
CA GLY A 142 -44.96 1.58 32.36
C GLY A 142 -43.51 1.21 32.72
N GLY A 143 -42.93 1.94 33.67
CA GLY A 143 -41.73 1.50 34.39
C GLY A 143 -40.91 2.60 35.06
N LYS A 144 -41.44 3.22 36.13
CA LYS A 144 -40.68 4.10 37.03
C LYS A 144 -39.57 3.31 37.73
N ALA A 145 -38.35 3.82 37.70
CA ALA A 145 -37.35 3.56 38.75
C ALA A 145 -36.65 4.87 39.09
N ARG A 146 -37.06 5.45 40.22
CA ARG A 146 -36.34 6.50 40.92
C ARG A 146 -35.07 5.90 41.51
N ARG A 147 -33.92 6.55 41.32
CA ARG A 147 -32.80 6.43 42.25
C ARG A 147 -32.17 7.80 42.43
N ASP A 148 -32.34 8.30 43.64
CA ASP A 148 -31.85 9.56 44.16
C ASP A 148 -30.31 9.68 44.14
N GLY A 149 -29.84 10.92 44.01
CA GLY A 149 -28.71 11.40 44.82
C GLY A 149 -27.43 11.80 44.09
N GLY A 150 -27.27 13.10 43.86
CA GLY A 150 -26.08 13.82 44.35
C GLY A 150 -24.97 14.22 43.36
N GLY A 151 -25.02 15.47 42.91
CA GLY A 151 -23.90 16.42 43.08
C GLY A 151 -22.81 16.50 42.00
N GLY A 152 -22.67 17.68 41.38
CA GLY A 152 -21.42 18.10 40.72
C GLY A 152 -21.61 18.99 39.49
N GLY A 153 -21.89 20.27 39.71
CA GLY A 153 -22.13 21.27 38.67
C GLY A 153 -20.95 21.51 37.73
N ARG A 154 -21.28 21.82 36.46
CA ARG A 154 -20.40 22.51 35.53
C ARG A 154 -21.14 23.68 34.91
N VAL A 155 -20.69 24.87 35.27
CA VAL A 155 -21.03 26.15 34.65
C VAL A 155 -20.32 26.22 33.30
N ASN A 156 -21.07 26.41 32.21
CA ASN A 156 -20.82 27.50 31.27
C ASN A 156 -21.93 27.55 30.22
N SER A 157 -22.69 28.64 30.21
CA SER A 157 -23.36 29.14 29.02
C SER A 157 -22.45 30.20 28.39
N PRO A 158 -22.51 30.37 27.05
CA PRO A 158 -23.05 31.65 26.62
C PRO A 158 -24.07 31.53 25.48
N ALA A 159 -25.09 32.37 25.64
CA ALA A 159 -25.79 33.15 24.63
C ALA A 159 -26.15 32.54 23.27
N ARG A 160 -27.47 32.42 23.09
CA ARG A 160 -28.26 32.51 21.85
C ARG A 160 -27.61 33.36 20.74
N GLY A 161 -27.56 32.77 19.55
CA GLY A 161 -27.61 33.45 18.25
C GLY A 161 -28.31 32.52 17.26
N GLU A 162 -29.47 32.93 16.76
CA GLU A 162 -30.26 32.21 15.76
C GLU A 162 -29.54 32.22 14.40
N ALA A 163 -29.33 31.03 13.81
CA ALA A 163 -29.11 30.87 12.37
C ALA A 163 -29.39 29.42 11.94
N GLU A 164 -30.19 29.33 10.90
CA GLU A 164 -30.75 28.20 10.14
C GLU A 164 -30.00 26.85 10.17
N ALA A 165 -30.81 25.79 10.30
CA ALA A 165 -30.39 24.40 10.40
C ALA A 165 -29.89 23.83 9.05
N GLY A 166 -28.57 23.86 8.86
CA GLY A 166 -27.86 22.96 7.95
C GLY A 166 -26.83 22.16 8.76
N ALA A 167 -26.92 20.83 8.74
CA ALA A 167 -25.98 19.97 9.47
C ALA A 167 -24.53 20.20 8.98
N LYS A 168 -23.73 20.92 9.76
CA LYS A 168 -22.31 21.14 9.50
C LYS A 168 -21.51 19.92 9.92
N PHE A 169 -21.11 19.13 8.93
CA PHE A 169 -20.24 17.97 9.12
C PHE A 169 -18.85 18.38 9.64
N PRO A 170 -18.21 17.58 10.50
CA PRO A 170 -17.02 17.96 11.30
C PRO A 170 -15.74 18.26 10.50
N TRP A 171 -15.77 18.17 9.17
CA TRP A 171 -14.63 18.39 8.27
C TRP A 171 -14.90 19.52 7.27
N SER A 172 -16.06 20.20 7.34
CA SER A 172 -16.40 21.30 6.43
C SER A 172 -15.49 22.53 6.56
N ASN A 173 -14.67 22.61 7.63
CA ASN A 173 -13.72 23.69 7.88
C ASN A 173 -12.25 23.31 7.63
N MET A 174 -11.95 22.14 7.03
CA MET A 174 -10.57 21.82 6.66
C MET A 174 -10.18 22.53 5.36
N ARG A 175 -9.43 23.64 5.48
CA ARG A 175 -8.67 24.20 4.34
C ARG A 175 -7.42 23.35 4.13
N PHE A 176 -7.33 22.67 2.98
CA PHE A 176 -6.10 22.06 2.54
C PHE A 176 -5.12 23.16 2.12
N GLY A 177 -4.10 23.39 2.95
CA GLY A 177 -2.99 24.29 2.61
C GLY A 177 -2.10 23.65 1.55
N GLY A 178 -2.19 24.14 0.32
CA GLY A 178 -1.23 23.87 -0.73
C GLY A 178 0.00 24.78 -0.63
N LYS A 179 1.16 24.25 -1.00
CA LYS A 179 2.29 25.04 -1.50
C LYS A 179 2.27 24.98 -3.02
#